data_AF-A0A8I2G661-F1
#
_entry.id   AF-A0A8I2G661-F1
#
_cell.length_a   1.000
_cell.length_b   1.000
_cell.length_c   1.000
_cell.angle_alpha   90.00
_cell.angle_beta   90.00
_cell.angle_gamma   90.00
#
_symmetry.space_group_name_H-M   'P 1'
#
loop_
_entity.id
_entity.type
_entity.pdbx_description
1 polymer ?
#
loop_
_entity_poly.entity_id
_entity_poly.type
_entity_poly.pdbx_seq_one_letter_code
_entity_poly.pdbx_strand_id
1 'polypeptide(L)'
;GKDTLIMRGQVGDYTEGRTKTVRPSILKFESRLMVINEGGNVSNDEHGIYVKKANAATVVLAAATSYVNYVDVSGDPAQRCCEVLNKIKGKSYQALRKRHIKDHRRLFRRVSFDLGTTKASRQPTDERIKNFSN
;
A
#
# COMPACT_ATOMS: atom_id res chain seq x y z
N GLY A 1 -8.72 15.80 6.91
CA GLY A 1 -8.05 17.05 6.51
C GLY A 1 -8.45 17.37 5.09
N LYS A 2 -8.12 18.55 4.57
CA LYS A 2 -8.33 18.91 3.15
C LYS A 2 -7.48 18.08 2.18
N ASP A 3 -6.50 17.37 2.73
CA ASP A 3 -5.45 16.59 2.09
C ASP A 3 -5.60 15.07 2.30
N THR A 4 -6.68 14.63 2.95
CA THR A 4 -6.84 13.23 3.37
C THR A 4 -8.20 12.69 2.98
N LEU A 5 -8.23 11.55 2.29
CA LEU A 5 -9.42 10.71 2.10
C LEU A 5 -9.41 9.55 3.09
N ILE A 6 -10.60 9.18 3.57
CA ILE A 6 -10.78 8.08 4.52
C ILE A 6 -11.81 7.13 3.95
N MET A 7 -11.48 5.84 3.93
CA MET A 7 -12.40 4.76 3.58
C MET A 7 -12.50 3.81 4.76
N ARG A 8 -13.72 3.49 5.18
CA ARG A 8 -14.02 2.59 6.29
C ARG A 8 -15.01 1.54 5.85
N GLY A 9 -14.92 0.36 6.44
CA GLY A 9 -15.91 -0.67 6.20
C GLY A 9 -15.69 -1.91 7.05
N GLN A 10 -16.49 -2.91 6.76
CA GLN A 10 -16.36 -4.26 7.26
C GLN A 10 -16.10 -5.18 6.07
N VAL A 11 -15.15 -6.09 6.21
CA VAL A 11 -14.89 -7.12 5.20
C VAL A 11 -16.15 -7.98 5.09
N GLY A 12 -16.59 -8.21 3.86
CA GLY A 12 -17.79 -9.01 3.59
C GLY A 12 -17.67 -10.46 4.02
N ASP A 13 -18.81 -11.14 4.07
CA ASP A 13 -18.89 -12.56 4.39
C ASP A 13 -18.02 -13.40 3.45
N TYR A 14 -17.50 -14.51 3.95
CA TYR A 14 -16.59 -15.37 3.20
C TYR A 14 -17.11 -16.80 3.12
N THR A 15 -16.85 -17.45 1.99
CA THR A 15 -17.20 -18.85 1.80
C THR A 15 -16.08 -19.74 2.32
N GLU A 16 -16.40 -20.57 3.31
CA GLU A 16 -15.46 -21.54 3.85
C GLU A 16 -15.17 -22.63 2.78
N GLY A 17 -13.90 -22.79 2.40
CA GLY A 17 -13.52 -23.64 1.26
C GLY A 17 -13.89 -25.11 1.41
N ARG A 18 -13.92 -25.64 2.65
CA ARG A 18 -14.23 -27.04 2.98
C ARG A 18 -15.72 -27.34 2.99
N THR A 19 -16.50 -26.49 3.66
CA THR A 19 -17.94 -26.71 3.92
C THR A 19 -18.83 -26.04 2.88
N LYS A 20 -18.26 -25.13 2.07
CA LYS A 20 -18.97 -24.23 1.14
C LYS A 20 -20.02 -23.35 1.85
N THR A 21 -19.94 -23.24 3.17
CA THR A 21 -20.83 -22.41 3.97
C THR A 21 -20.36 -20.97 3.95
N VAL A 22 -21.29 -20.02 3.81
CA VAL A 22 -21.02 -18.59 3.97
C VAL A 22 -20.93 -18.29 5.47
N ARG A 23 -19.82 -17.69 5.88
CA ARG A 23 -19.56 -17.28 7.26
C ARG A 23 -19.57 -15.76 7.35
N PRO A 24 -20.25 -15.18 8.35
CA PRO A 24 -20.21 -13.75 8.56
C PRO A 24 -18.78 -13.31 8.91
N SER A 25 -18.37 -12.16 8.39
CA SER A 25 -17.11 -11.53 8.77
C SER A 25 -17.40 -10.32 9.65
N ILE A 26 -16.77 -10.27 10.83
CA ILE A 26 -16.84 -9.12 11.75
C ILE A 26 -15.62 -8.20 11.63
N LEU A 27 -14.75 -8.44 10.64
CA LEU A 27 -13.48 -7.75 10.52
C LEU A 27 -13.67 -6.36 9.93
N LYS A 28 -13.48 -5.32 10.75
CA LYS A 28 -13.48 -3.91 10.33
C LYS A 28 -12.14 -3.52 9.71
N PHE A 29 -12.16 -2.60 8.75
CA PHE A 29 -10.98 -2.02 8.13
C PHE A 29 -11.11 -0.50 7.98
N GLU A 30 -9.95 0.16 7.88
CA GLU A 30 -9.86 1.55 7.48
C GLU A 30 -8.63 1.76 6.58
N SER A 31 -8.78 2.58 5.55
CA SER A 31 -7.65 3.14 4.81
C SER A 31 -7.72 4.66 4.81
N ARG A 32 -6.54 5.29 4.84
CA ARG A 32 -6.36 6.73 4.77
C ARG A 32 -5.34 7.06 3.71
N LEU A 33 -5.76 7.87 2.75
CA LEU A 33 -4.91 8.38 1.68
C LEU A 33 -4.62 9.85 1.97
N MET A 34 -3.35 10.20 2.18
CA MET A 34 -2.88 11.56 2.42
C MET A 34 -2.03 12.02 1.23
N VAL A 35 -2.25 13.25 0.77
CA VAL A 35 -1.45 13.84 -0.31
C VAL A 35 -0.56 14.95 0.23
N ILE A 36 0.73 14.83 -0.04
CA ILE A 36 1.74 15.85 0.25
C ILE A 36 2.16 16.48 -1.08
N ASN A 37 1.90 17.77 -1.28
CA ASN A 37 2.24 18.48 -2.51
C ASN A 37 3.48 19.37 -2.34
N GLU A 38 4.23 19.53 -3.43
CA GLU A 38 5.31 20.51 -3.56
C GLU A 38 4.85 21.65 -4.47
N GLY A 39 4.59 22.81 -3.88
CA GLY A 39 3.93 23.92 -4.58
C GLY A 39 2.45 23.63 -4.88
N GLY A 40 1.74 24.63 -5.42
CA GLY A 40 0.31 24.50 -5.70
C GLY A 40 -0.54 24.33 -4.44
N ASN A 41 -1.74 23.75 -4.61
CA ASN A 41 -2.69 23.52 -3.53
C ASN A 41 -3.38 22.14 -3.64
N VAL A 42 -3.80 21.61 -2.49
CA VAL A 42 -4.58 20.39 -2.36
C VAL A 42 -5.94 20.70 -1.72
N SER A 43 -6.99 20.11 -2.27
CA SER A 43 -8.34 20.15 -1.71
C SER A 43 -9.00 18.78 -1.86
N ASN A 44 -10.06 18.52 -1.11
CA ASN A 44 -10.91 17.35 -1.28
C ASN A 44 -12.39 17.73 -1.24
N ASP A 45 -13.20 16.86 -1.83
CA ASP A 45 -14.66 16.86 -1.73
C ASP A 45 -15.17 15.40 -1.68
N GLU A 46 -16.47 15.21 -1.93
CA GLU A 46 -17.13 13.90 -1.94
C GLU A 46 -16.68 12.97 -3.08
N HIS A 47 -16.07 13.50 -4.13
CA HIS A 47 -15.61 12.76 -5.31
C HIS A 47 -14.12 12.42 -5.26
N GLY A 48 -13.31 13.16 -4.49
CA GLY A 48 -11.91 12.79 -4.28
C GLY A 48 -10.99 13.90 -3.80
N ILE A 49 -9.69 13.71 -4.06
CA ILE A 49 -8.63 14.69 -3.80
C ILE A 49 -8.22 15.34 -5.12
N TYR A 50 -8.05 16.66 -5.08
CA TYR A 50 -7.64 17.49 -6.19
C TYR A 50 -6.31 18.14 -5.87
N VAL A 51 -5.35 17.98 -6.78
CA VAL A 51 -4.04 18.65 -6.72
C VAL A 51 -3.96 19.64 -7.87
N LYS A 52 -3.82 20.93 -7.57
CA LYS A 52 -3.81 22.00 -8.59
C LYS A 52 -2.49 22.77 -8.55
N LYS A 53 -1.89 22.97 -9.73
CA LYS A 53 -0.65 23.76 -9.94
C LYS A 53 0.53 23.32 -9.05
N ALA A 54 0.61 22.04 -8.71
CA ALA A 54 1.74 21.48 -7.95
C ALA A 54 2.86 21.04 -8.91
N ASN A 55 4.10 21.11 -8.43
CA ASN A 55 5.27 20.59 -9.15
C ASN A 55 5.38 19.07 -8.99
N ALA A 56 5.01 18.57 -7.81
CA ALA A 56 4.97 17.16 -7.49
C ALA A 56 3.91 16.87 -6.41
N ALA A 57 3.46 15.62 -6.35
CA ALA A 57 2.59 15.11 -5.31
C ALA A 57 3.07 13.73 -4.86
N THR A 58 3.20 13.55 -3.54
CA THR A 58 3.44 12.25 -2.91
C THR A 58 2.13 11.77 -2.30
N VAL A 59 1.66 10.62 -2.76
CA VAL A 59 0.48 9.94 -2.21
C VAL A 59 0.94 8.92 -1.17
N VAL A 60 0.43 9.04 0.05
CA VAL A 60 0.68 8.08 1.13
C VAL A 60 -0.62 7.36 1.46
N LEU A 61 -0.60 6.03 1.35
CA LEU A 61 -1.70 5.17 1.77
C LEU A 61 -1.33 4.41 3.05
N ALA A 62 -2.10 4.59 4.10
CA ALA A 62 -2.09 3.74 5.29
C ALA A 62 -3.38 2.92 5.31
N ALA A 63 -3.29 1.61 5.54
CA ALA A 63 -4.45 0.74 5.68
C ALA A 63 -4.23 -0.22 6.85
N ALA A 64 -5.30 -0.47 7.60
CA ALA A 64 -5.30 -1.35 8.74
C ALA A 64 -6.63 -2.09 8.86
N THR A 65 -6.60 -3.23 9.55
CA THR A 65 -7.80 -3.95 9.99
C THR A 65 -7.87 -3.96 11.51
N SER A 66 -9.01 -4.39 12.03
CA SER A 66 -9.26 -4.59 13.45
C SER A 66 -8.63 -5.89 13.99
N TYR A 67 -8.00 -6.68 13.12
CA TYR A 67 -7.33 -7.93 13.48
C TYR A 67 -6.22 -7.69 14.50
N VAL A 68 -6.25 -8.42 15.60
CA VAL A 68 -5.14 -8.51 16.57
C VAL A 68 -4.49 -9.89 16.44
N ASN A 69 -5.30 -10.94 16.51
CA ASN A 69 -4.90 -12.33 16.34
C ASN A 69 -6.11 -13.20 15.94
N TYR A 70 -5.96 -14.52 15.90
CA TYR A 70 -6.98 -15.44 15.39
C TYR A 70 -8.27 -15.52 16.23
N VAL A 71 -8.26 -15.09 17.50
CA VAL A 71 -9.46 -15.02 18.37
C VAL A 71 -9.88 -13.59 18.73
N ASP A 72 -9.12 -12.59 18.26
CA ASP A 72 -9.29 -11.20 18.66
C ASP A 72 -9.27 -10.26 17.45
N VAL A 73 -10.39 -9.57 17.27
CA VAL A 73 -10.60 -8.52 16.25
C VAL A 73 -11.03 -7.19 16.90
N SER A 74 -10.63 -6.94 18.14
CA SER A 74 -10.99 -5.72 18.88
C SER A 74 -10.09 -4.52 18.54
N GLY A 75 -9.11 -4.68 17.64
CA GLY A 75 -8.18 -3.62 17.28
C GLY A 75 -8.89 -2.44 16.61
N ASP A 76 -8.32 -1.24 16.75
CA ASP A 76 -8.82 -0.02 16.10
C ASP A 76 -8.06 0.24 14.79
N PRO A 77 -8.68 0.06 13.61
CA PRO A 77 -8.07 0.37 12.32
C PRO A 77 -7.74 1.86 12.15
N ALA A 78 -8.59 2.74 12.69
CA ALA A 78 -8.48 4.18 12.55
C ALA A 78 -7.25 4.70 13.29
N GLN A 79 -7.08 4.25 14.55
CA GLN A 79 -5.91 4.58 15.35
C GLN A 79 -4.62 4.10 14.68
N ARG A 80 -4.59 2.86 14.18
CA ARG A 80 -3.41 2.30 13.50
C ARG A 80 -3.03 3.12 12.25
N CYS A 81 -4.00 3.50 11.43
CA CYS A 81 -3.77 4.38 10.28
C CYS A 81 -3.24 5.76 10.71
N CYS A 82 -3.82 6.38 11.75
CA CYS A 82 -3.33 7.64 12.33
C CYS A 82 -1.86 7.54 12.76
N GLU A 83 -1.49 6.48 13.48
CA GLU A 83 -0.14 6.28 13.99
C GLU A 83 0.89 6.17 12.85
N VAL A 84 0.57 5.44 11.80
CA VAL A 84 1.44 5.32 10.60
C VAL A 84 1.62 6.69 9.94
N LEU A 85 0.53 7.42 9.70
CA LEU A 85 0.59 8.74 9.07
C LEU A 85 1.33 9.77 9.95
N ASN A 86 1.13 9.74 11.26
CA ASN A 86 1.85 10.61 12.19
C ASN A 86 3.37 10.32 12.19
N LYS A 87 3.78 9.05 12.13
CA LYS A 87 5.21 8.66 12.08
C LYS A 87 5.95 9.12 10.83
N ILE A 88 5.23 9.55 9.79
CA ILE A 88 5.83 10.03 8.54
C ILE A 88 5.68 11.54 8.34
N LYS A 89 4.95 12.25 9.21
CA LYS A 89 4.85 13.71 9.14
C LYS A 89 6.24 14.34 9.16
N GLY A 90 6.43 15.33 8.30
CA GLY A 90 7.72 16.03 8.14
C GLY A 90 8.82 15.23 7.44
N LYS A 91 8.59 13.98 7.02
CA LYS A 91 9.57 13.20 6.26
C LYS A 91 9.38 13.44 4.77
N SER A 92 10.47 13.81 4.08
CA SER A 92 10.46 13.92 2.63
C SER A 92 10.30 12.56 1.97
N TYR A 93 9.77 12.54 0.75
CA TYR A 93 9.72 11.33 -0.08
C TYR A 93 11.09 10.67 -0.21
N GLN A 94 12.15 11.46 -0.41
CA GLN A 94 13.52 10.96 -0.53
C GLN A 94 13.97 10.21 0.73
N ALA A 95 13.66 10.73 1.93
CA ALA A 95 13.98 10.07 3.19
C ALA A 95 13.21 8.75 3.37
N LEU A 96 11.91 8.75 3.04
CA LEU A 96 11.07 7.54 3.07
C LEU A 96 11.58 6.47 2.10
N ARG A 97 11.90 6.87 0.86
CA ARG A 97 12.45 5.99 -0.18
C ARG A 97 13.80 5.41 0.21
N LYS A 98 14.73 6.23 0.73
CA LYS A 98 16.06 5.77 1.18
C LYS A 98 15.92 4.71 2.26
N ARG A 99 15.03 4.93 3.24
CA ARG A 99 14.75 3.97 4.30
C ARG A 99 14.18 2.66 3.76
N HIS A 100 13.19 2.72 2.86
CA HIS A 100 12.61 1.54 2.23
C HIS A 100 13.65 0.74 1.44
N ILE A 101 14.47 1.40 0.61
CA ILE A 101 15.53 0.74 -0.16
C ILE A 101 16.52 0.02 0.76
N LYS A 102 16.93 0.65 1.87
CA LYS A 102 17.84 0.04 2.85
C LYS A 102 17.23 -1.21 3.47
N ASP A 103 15.98 -1.14 3.90
CA ASP A 103 15.27 -2.25 4.53
C ASP A 103 15.06 -3.43 3.56
N HIS A 104 14.54 -3.15 2.36
CA HIS A 104 14.36 -4.15 1.31
C HIS A 104 15.68 -4.83 0.94
N ARG A 105 16.73 -4.03 0.65
CA ARG A 105 18.03 -4.57 0.23
C ARG A 105 18.70 -5.43 1.30
N ARG A 106 18.48 -5.15 2.58
CA ARG A 106 19.00 -5.96 3.70
C ARG A 106 18.51 -7.42 3.64
N LEU A 107 17.29 -7.64 3.14
CA LEU A 107 16.72 -8.98 2.98
C LEU A 107 17.00 -9.53 1.57
N PHE A 108 16.68 -8.76 0.54
CA PHE A 108 16.70 -9.22 -0.84
C PHE A 108 18.12 -9.52 -1.36
N ARG A 109 19.14 -8.78 -0.92
CA ARG A 109 20.53 -8.98 -1.38
C ARG A 109 21.29 -10.06 -0.62
N ARG A 110 20.62 -10.86 0.21
CA ARG A 110 21.25 -11.98 0.92
C ARG A 110 21.65 -13.11 -0.02
N VAL A 111 20.99 -13.22 -1.16
CA VAL A 111 21.28 -14.22 -2.20
C VAL A 111 21.60 -13.49 -3.49
N SER A 112 22.64 -13.95 -4.17
CA SER A 112 22.97 -13.57 -5.53
C SER A 112 23.03 -14.83 -6.36
N PHE A 113 22.32 -14.84 -7.48
CA PHE A 113 22.29 -15.96 -8.42
C PHE A 113 22.42 -15.40 -9.82
N ASP A 114 23.43 -15.86 -10.54
CA ASP A 114 23.78 -15.38 -11.87
C ASP A 114 23.73 -16.55 -12.85
N LEU A 115 22.92 -16.42 -13.90
CA LEU A 115 22.74 -17.37 -14.99
C LEU A 115 23.27 -16.83 -16.33
N GLY A 116 23.99 -15.70 -16.30
CA GLY A 116 24.42 -14.97 -17.49
C GLY A 116 23.33 -14.07 -18.09
N THR A 117 23.68 -13.36 -19.16
CA THR A 117 22.80 -12.41 -19.86
C THR A 117 22.53 -12.89 -21.28
N THR A 118 21.27 -12.87 -21.71
CA THR A 118 20.84 -13.21 -23.08
C THR A 118 20.23 -11.98 -23.77
N LYS A 119 20.03 -12.01 -25.09
CA LYS A 119 19.31 -10.92 -25.79
C LYS A 119 17.89 -10.72 -25.24
N ALA A 120 17.25 -11.80 -24.79
CA ALA A 120 15.92 -11.77 -24.18
C ALA A 120 15.88 -10.99 -22.86
N SER A 121 16.99 -10.84 -22.13
CA SER A 121 17.00 -10.10 -20.85
C SER A 121 16.68 -8.61 -21.00
N ARG A 122 16.77 -8.07 -22.23
CA ARG A 122 16.44 -6.69 -22.57
C ARG A 122 14.98 -6.49 -22.99
N GLN A 123 14.24 -7.58 -23.17
CA GLN A 123 12.83 -7.51 -23.53
C GLN A 123 11.98 -7.25 -22.27
N PRO A 124 10.78 -6.63 -22.43
CA PRO A 124 9.76 -6.59 -21.40
C PRO A 124 9.46 -7.98 -20.81
N THR A 125 9.10 -8.03 -19.52
CA THR A 125 8.92 -9.30 -18.79
C THR A 125 7.83 -10.19 -19.41
N ASP A 126 6.78 -9.60 -19.96
CA ASP A 126 5.70 -10.28 -20.69
C ASP A 126 6.20 -10.99 -21.96
N GLU A 127 6.97 -10.30 -22.80
CA GLU A 127 7.60 -10.89 -23.99
C GLU A 127 8.60 -11.99 -23.62
N ARG A 128 9.35 -11.81 -22.52
CA ARG A 128 10.29 -12.82 -22.02
C ARG A 128 9.59 -14.14 -21.66
N ILE A 129 8.44 -14.06 -21.00
CA ILE A 129 7.67 -15.25 -20.61
C ILE A 129 7.07 -15.92 -21.85
N LYS A 130 6.48 -15.15 -22.77
CA LYS A 130 5.88 -15.66 -24.00
C LYS A 130 6.88 -16.45 -24.85
N ASN A 131 8.12 -15.98 -24.94
CA ASN A 131 9.15 -16.56 -25.79
C ASN A 131 10.00 -17.64 -25.09
N PHE A 132 9.78 -17.92 -23.79
CA PHE A 132 10.56 -18.91 -23.04
C PHE A 132 10.15 -20.36 -23.29
N SER A 133 8.89 -20.60 -23.66
CA SER A 133 8.29 -21.95 -23.74
C SER A 133 8.41 -22.63 -25.12
N ASN A 134 9.41 -22.30 -25.94
CA ASN A 134 9.63 -22.93 -27.25
C ASN A 134 10.81 -23.90 -27.23
#